data_AF-A0A9E2FFL7-F1
#
_entry.id   AF-A0A9E2FFL7-F1
#
_cell.length_a   1.000
_cell.length_b   1.000
_cell.length_c   1.000
_cell.angle_alpha   90.00
_cell.angle_beta   90.00
_cell.angle_gamma   90.00
#
_symmetry.space_group_name_H-M   'P 1'
#
loop_
_entity.id
_entity.type
_entity.pdbx_description
1 polymer ?
#
loop_
_entity_poly.entity_id
_entity_poly.type
_entity_poly.pdbx_seq_one_letter_code
_entity_poly.pdbx_strand_id
1 'polypeptide(L)' 'MTPAEKEIMRTYLLKNVRSQVLSLADGTVCELERYGIIHPSAKIRRGEYIDYNIQPWAWKYLKKRPNLMT' A
#
# COMPACT_ATOMS: atom_id res chain seq x y z
N MET A 1 9.84 -5.18 -7.29
CA MET A 1 8.45 -5.32 -6.84
C MET A 1 7.82 -6.50 -7.56
N THR A 2 7.20 -7.40 -6.82
CA THR A 2 6.41 -8.51 -7.38
C THR A 2 5.13 -7.96 -8.03
N PRO A 3 4.46 -8.73 -8.90
CA PRO A 3 3.17 -8.34 -9.47
C PRO A 3 2.12 -7.98 -8.40
N ALA A 4 2.07 -8.73 -7.30
CA ALA A 4 1.15 -8.47 -6.19
C ALA A 4 1.44 -7.14 -5.49
N GLU A 5 2.71 -6.84 -5.21
CA GLU A 5 3.09 -5.54 -4.61
C GLU A 5 2.71 -4.38 -5.54
N LYS A 6 2.90 -4.55 -6.86
CA LYS A 6 2.53 -3.54 -7.85
C LYS A 6 1.03 -3.30 -7.86
N GLU A 7 0.21 -4.33 -7.74
CA GLU A 7 -1.26 -4.21 -7.73
C GLU A 7 -1.76 -3.37 -6.54
N ILE A 8 -1.24 -3.65 -5.34
CA ILE A 8 -1.57 -2.89 -4.13
C ILE A 8 -1.13 -1.43 -4.30
N MET A 9 0.10 -1.19 -4.78
CA MET A 9 0.62 0.16 -4.98
C MET A 9 -0.13 0.94 -6.06
N ARG A 10 -0.53 0.26 -7.14
CA ARG A 10 -1.28 0.84 -8.24
C ARG A 10 -2.65 1.33 -7.77
N THR A 11 -3.28 0.67 -6.81
CA THR A 11 -4.56 1.12 -6.24
C THR A 11 -4.46 2.50 -5.57
N TYR A 12 -3.38 2.78 -4.82
CA TYR A 12 -3.16 4.12 -4.27
C TYR A 12 -3.07 5.19 -5.37
N LEU A 13 -2.35 4.90 -6.44
CA LEU A 13 -2.14 5.85 -7.56
C LEU A 13 -3.41 6.06 -8.38
N LEU A 14 -4.08 4.97 -8.80
CA LEU A 14 -5.26 5.01 -9.66
C LEU A 14 -6.42 5.75 -8.99
N LYS A 15 -6.63 5.51 -7.70
CA LYS A 15 -7.67 6.18 -6.93
C LYS A 15 -7.23 7.56 -6.41
N ASN A 16 -5.95 7.91 -6.59
CA ASN A 16 -5.32 9.11 -6.04
C ASN A 16 -5.57 9.29 -4.53
N VAL A 17 -5.50 8.19 -3.78
CA VAL A 17 -5.73 8.16 -2.33
C VAL A 17 -4.42 7.90 -1.57
N ARG A 18 -4.36 8.35 -0.31
CA ARG A 18 -3.23 8.07 0.60
C ARG A 18 -3.47 6.91 1.53
N SER A 19 -4.70 6.43 1.61
CA SER A 19 -5.10 5.29 2.41
C SER A 19 -5.93 4.32 1.58
N GLN A 20 -5.86 3.03 1.92
CA GLN A 20 -6.80 2.03 1.42
C GLN A 20 -6.96 0.89 2.43
N VAL A 21 -8.11 0.23 2.38
CA VAL A 21 -8.40 -0.95 3.20
C VAL A 21 -7.68 -2.17 2.62
N LEU A 22 -6.83 -2.83 3.41
CA LEU A 22 -6.10 -4.05 3.02
C LEU A 22 -6.30 -5.15 4.06
N SER A 23 -6.07 -6.40 3.65
CA SER A 23 -6.14 -7.56 4.54
C SER A 23 -4.84 -7.73 5.32
N LEU A 24 -4.95 -8.02 6.62
CA LEU A 24 -3.85 -8.41 7.50
C LEU A 24 -3.36 -9.83 7.23
N ALA A 25 -4.18 -10.67 6.57
CA ALA A 25 -3.82 -12.03 6.19
C ALA A 25 -3.06 -12.08 4.85
N ASP A 26 -2.95 -10.96 4.13
CA ASP A 26 -2.20 -10.88 2.88
C ASP A 26 -0.70 -10.74 3.18
N GLY A 27 0.06 -11.77 2.79
CA GLY A 27 1.52 -11.79 2.97
C GLY A 27 2.22 -10.61 2.28
N THR A 28 1.69 -10.15 1.15
CA THR A 28 2.24 -8.99 0.42
C THR A 28 2.06 -7.71 1.21
N VAL A 29 0.91 -7.54 1.86
CA VAL A 29 0.63 -6.39 2.74
C VAL A 29 1.60 -6.39 3.91
N CYS A 30 1.84 -7.56 4.52
CA CYS A 30 2.79 -7.73 5.60
C CYS A 30 4.22 -7.37 5.18
N GLU A 31 4.65 -7.78 3.99
CA GLU A 31 5.97 -7.43 3.45
C GLU A 31 6.10 -5.92 3.20
N LEU A 32 5.11 -5.30 2.57
CA LEU A 32 5.09 -3.86 2.30
C LEU A 32 5.09 -3.02 3.59
N GLU A 33 4.38 -3.48 4.62
CA GLU A 33 4.41 -2.88 5.96
C GLU A 33 5.79 -3.02 6.60
N ARG A 34 6.38 -4.22 6.54
CA ARG A 34 7.72 -4.50 7.07
C ARG A 34 8.81 -3.66 6.38
N TYR A 35 8.66 -3.38 5.08
CA TYR A 35 9.55 -2.48 4.35
C TYR A 35 9.28 -0.99 4.62
N GLY A 36 8.27 -0.66 5.43
CA GLY A 36 7.90 0.72 5.73
C GLY A 36 7.40 1.47 4.51
N ILE A 37 6.80 0.78 3.53
CA ILE A 37 6.18 1.39 2.35
C ILE A 37 4.77 1.85 2.72
N ILE A 38 4.05 1.01 3.46
CA ILE A 38 2.74 1.29 4.02
C ILE A 38 2.76 1.13 5.54
N HIS A 39 1.80 1.74 6.23
CA HIS A 39 1.62 1.56 7.67
C HIS A 39 0.13 1.63 8.02
N PRO A 40 -0.33 0.93 9.06
CA PRO A 40 -1.73 1.03 9.49
C PRO A 40 -2.08 2.47 9.90
N SER A 41 -3.25 2.95 9.47
CA SER A 41 -3.71 4.33 9.68
C SER A 41 -4.15 4.61 11.12
N ALA A 42 -4.66 3.58 11.81
CA ALA A 42 -4.96 3.56 13.25
C ALA A 42 -5.28 2.11 13.68
N LYS A 43 -5.46 1.87 14.99
CA LYS A 43 -5.79 0.52 15.55
C LYS A 43 -7.19 0.00 15.21
N ILE A 44 -7.98 0.71 14.39
CA ILE A 44 -9.36 0.29 14.09
C ILE A 44 -9.32 -0.81 13.02
N ARG A 45 -9.46 -2.05 13.47
CA ARG A 45 -9.61 -3.23 12.63
C ARG A 45 -11.09 -3.49 12.34
N ARG A 46 -11.38 -3.90 11.11
CA ARG A 46 -12.69 -4.40 10.68
C ARG A 46 -12.52 -5.87 10.31
N GLY A 47 -12.54 -6.74 11.33
CA GLY A 47 -12.18 -8.15 11.17
C GLY A 47 -10.72 -8.29 10.74
N GLU A 48 -10.48 -8.94 9.61
CA GLU A 48 -9.14 -9.14 9.02
C GLU A 48 -8.63 -7.93 8.23
N TYR A 49 -9.43 -6.86 8.11
CA TYR A 49 -9.08 -5.69 7.31
C TYR A 49 -8.75 -4.47 8.17
N ILE A 50 -7.84 -3.64 7.67
CA ILE A 50 -7.46 -2.38 8.29
C ILE A 50 -7.10 -1.36 7.20
N ASP A 51 -7.28 -0.08 7.49
CA ASP A 51 -6.79 0.98 6.61
C ASP A 51 -5.26 1.10 6.72
N TYR A 52 -4.59 1.01 5.59
CA TYR A 52 -3.16 1.29 5.46
C TYR A 52 -2.95 2.62 4.74
N ASN A 53 -2.03 3.41 5.28
CA ASN A 53 -1.52 4.63 4.66
C ASN A 53 -0.23 4.34 3.92
N ILE A 54 -0.05 4.94 2.74
CA ILE A 54 1.23 4.93 2.04
C ILE A 54 2.16 6.01 2.61
N GLN A 55 3.42 5.66 2.85
CA GLN A 55 4.42 6.63 3.31
C GLN A 55 4.65 7.74 2.27
N PRO A 56 4.91 8.99 2.71
CA PRO A 56 5.11 10.12 1.79
C PRO A 56 6.26 9.91 0.80
N TRP A 57 7.36 9.27 1.24
CA TRP A 57 8.51 8.97 0.39
C TRP A 57 8.15 7.95 -0.70
N ALA A 58 7.41 6.90 -0.33
CA ALA A 58 6.98 5.85 -1.25
C ALA A 58 6.03 6.43 -2.29
N TRP A 59 5.03 7.21 -1.86
CA TRP A 59 4.13 7.92 -2.77
C TRP A 59 4.87 8.80 -3.78
N LYS A 60 5.85 9.59 -3.31
CA LYS A 60 6.66 10.46 -4.18
C LYS A 60 7.51 9.64 -5.16
N TYR A 61 8.07 8.53 -4.69
CA TYR A 61 8.86 7.62 -5.51
C TYR A 61 8.01 7.00 -6.64
N LEU A 62 6.79 6.55 -6.31
CA LEU A 62 5.85 5.99 -7.26
C LEU A 62 5.39 7.01 -8.31
N LYS A 63 5.02 8.22 -7.89
CA LYS A 63 4.60 9.29 -8.81
C LYS A 63 5.68 9.71 -9.79
N LYS A 64 6.96 9.63 -9.39
CA LYS A 64 8.10 9.95 -10.27
C LYS A 64 8.41 8.84 -11.28
N ARG A 65 7.87 7.63 -11.09
CA ARG A 65 8.19 6.44 -11.88
C ARG A 65 6.92 5.66 -12.24
N PRO A 66 5.98 6.27 -13.01
CA PRO A 66 4.71 5.62 -13.35
C PRO A 66 4.89 4.28 -14.07
N ASN A 67 5.97 4.14 -14.84
CA ASN A 67 6.32 2.92 -15.59
C ASN A 67 6.70 1.72 -14.70
N LEU A 68 6.88 1.90 -13.38
CA LEU A 68 7.09 0.77 -12.47
C LEU A 68 5.80 0.00 -12.18
N MET A 69 4.64 0.58 -12.49
CA MET A 69 3.30 0.03 -12.22
C MET A 69 2.61 -0.54 -13.46
N THR A 70 3.30 -0.54 -14.59
CA THR A 70 2.96 -1.30 -15.80
C THR A 70 3.45 -2.75 -15.71
#